data_AF-A0AAD1SVH0-F1
#
_entry.id   AF-A0AAD1SVH0-F1
#
_cell.length_a   1.000
_cell.length_b   1.000
_cell.length_c   1.000
_cell.angle_alpha   90.00
_cell.angle_beta   90.00
_cell.angle_gamma   90.00
#
_symmetry.space_group_name_H-M   'P 1'
#
loop_
_entity.id
_entity.type
_entity.pdbx_description
1 polymer ?
#
loop_
_entity_poly.entity_id
_entity_poly.type
_entity_poly.pdbx_seq_one_letter_code
_entity_poly.pdbx_strand_id
1 'polypeptide(L)'
;MEVHNVQQALSEAQKIWHGSEEIIGNLQPVQKLVMEHVQLSVVLQSLPYIYSVPELLSQTHVLIERQRLLEAHVNLRDLESLRDEVLYRLQRVGPLSAAENGGDATELVEQFFAGVQNLSEELGQTIFSLASSSLSLACSDPTLLVSAVRITEREESLDLVMSGGSPTSGRPKRWRESFFQTFERGVCERLLPSSLDEESVSPAGLACHFQELQDRLLAELQAVSSILTPCVPPHYELSRTVALMCHRAVSRHARDILNIDLTHPALYFVLHWILNVYPSEDLMAHPDLASEVDLSELGPLVSPEIMEEQLNRYTRSVRACLSQWMQKALEAEYADWFREQEPDKDQDGLFISSLQQLIMQMLSENIALASALGTGLESRVRTAAVHEMDNCLVW
;
A
#
# COMPACT_ATOMS: atom_id res chain seq x y z
N MET A 1 58.50 4.05 69.79
CA MET A 1 58.80 2.80 69.05
C MET A 1 57.84 2.55 67.90
N GLU A 2 56.57 2.96 67.98
CA GLU A 2 55.57 2.66 66.93
C GLU A 2 55.80 3.39 65.59
N VAL A 3 56.22 4.66 65.61
CA VAL A 3 56.48 5.44 64.39
C VAL A 3 57.64 4.87 63.56
N HIS A 4 58.65 4.31 64.23
CA HIS A 4 59.81 3.72 63.55
C HIS A 4 59.46 2.40 62.85
N ASN A 5 58.59 1.59 63.47
CA ASN A 5 58.08 0.35 62.85
C ASN A 5 57.19 0.64 61.63
N VAL A 6 56.39 1.72 61.67
CA VAL A 6 55.55 2.13 60.52
C VAL A 6 56.43 2.65 59.38
N GLN A 7 57.48 3.42 59.67
CA GLN A 7 58.44 3.85 58.64
C GLN A 7 59.18 2.66 58.01
N GLN A 8 59.55 1.67 58.82
CA GLN A 8 60.22 0.47 58.33
C GLN A 8 59.28 -0.36 57.44
N ALA A 9 58.04 -0.59 57.86
CA ALA A 9 57.03 -1.28 57.06
C ALA A 9 56.70 -0.54 55.74
N LEU A 10 56.65 0.79 55.76
CA LEU A 10 56.44 1.60 54.55
C LEU A 10 57.63 1.47 53.58
N SER A 11 58.86 1.44 54.12
CA SER A 11 60.07 1.26 53.32
C SER A 11 60.17 -0.14 52.71
N GLU A 12 59.68 -1.17 53.42
CA GLU A 12 59.58 -2.54 52.92
C GLU A 12 58.50 -2.66 51.85
N ALA A 13 57.34 -2.03 52.04
CA ALA A 13 56.28 -1.97 51.03
C ALA A 13 56.73 -1.23 49.76
N GLN A 14 57.47 -0.11 49.88
CA GLN A 14 58.06 0.59 48.74
C GLN A 14 59.09 -0.27 47.99
N LYS A 15 59.91 -1.05 48.70
CA LYS A 15 60.85 -1.98 48.06
C LYS A 15 60.12 -3.10 47.32
N ILE A 16 59.05 -3.64 47.88
CA ILE A 16 58.20 -4.65 47.22
C ILE A 16 57.50 -4.04 46.00
N TRP A 17 57.02 -2.79 46.09
CA TRP A 17 56.42 -2.08 44.97
C TRP A 17 57.40 -1.85 43.82
N HIS A 18 58.60 -1.33 44.11
CA HIS A 18 59.62 -1.15 43.08
C HIS A 18 60.12 -2.48 42.50
N GLY A 19 60.23 -3.54 43.31
CA GLY A 19 60.50 -4.89 42.81
C GLY A 19 59.37 -5.41 41.92
N SER A 20 58.11 -5.06 42.21
CA SER A 20 56.96 -5.40 41.37
C SER A 20 56.92 -4.59 40.08
N GLU A 21 57.37 -3.32 40.07
CA GLU A 21 57.52 -2.51 38.86
C GLU A 21 58.58 -3.09 37.91
N GLU A 22 59.71 -3.58 38.43
CA GLU A 22 60.70 -4.31 37.63
C GLU A 22 60.14 -5.62 37.06
N ILE A 23 59.34 -6.35 37.84
CA ILE A 23 58.66 -7.58 37.37
C ILE A 23 57.61 -7.24 36.29
N ILE A 24 56.83 -6.16 36.47
CA ILE A 24 55.85 -5.67 35.48
C ILE A 24 56.57 -5.21 34.20
N GLY A 25 57.72 -4.53 34.33
CA GLY A 25 58.60 -4.19 33.21
C GLY A 25 59.10 -5.42 32.44
N ASN A 26 59.50 -6.47 33.17
CA ASN A 26 59.91 -7.76 32.60
C ASN A 26 58.74 -8.56 31.99
N LEU A 27 57.48 -8.25 32.36
CA LEU A 27 56.27 -8.83 31.80
C LEU A 27 55.76 -8.10 30.55
N GLN A 28 56.19 -6.87 30.27
CA GLN A 28 55.87 -6.16 29.03
C GLN A 28 56.19 -6.94 27.74
N PRO A 29 57.37 -7.58 27.58
CA PRO A 29 57.64 -8.39 26.39
C PRO A 29 56.73 -9.63 26.30
N VAL A 30 56.34 -10.22 27.44
CA VAL A 30 55.38 -11.33 27.48
C VAL A 30 53.98 -10.83 27.09
N GLN A 31 53.57 -9.64 27.56
CA GLN A 31 52.30 -9.02 27.19
C GLN A 31 52.24 -8.69 25.70
N LYS A 32 53.34 -8.18 25.12
CA LYS A 32 53.46 -7.97 23.66
C LYS A 32 53.37 -9.28 22.89
N LEU A 33 54.08 -10.32 23.32
CA LEU A 33 54.03 -11.65 22.68
C LEU A 33 52.62 -12.27 22.79
N VAL A 34 51.93 -12.10 23.92
CA VAL A 34 50.55 -12.55 24.11
C VAL A 34 49.60 -11.76 23.19
N MET A 35 49.79 -10.46 23.03
CA MET A 35 49.02 -9.65 22.08
C MET A 35 49.25 -10.11 20.64
N GLU A 36 50.50 -10.34 20.23
CA GLU A 36 50.83 -10.87 18.91
C GLU A 36 50.21 -12.27 18.68
N HIS A 37 50.27 -13.15 19.69
CA HIS A 37 49.65 -14.47 19.61
C HIS A 37 48.13 -14.38 19.53
N VAL A 38 47.49 -13.46 20.27
CA VAL A 38 46.05 -13.21 20.18
C VAL A 38 45.69 -12.69 18.78
N GLN A 39 46.46 -11.74 18.22
CA GLN A 39 46.26 -11.23 16.87
C GLN A 39 46.42 -12.32 15.81
N LEU A 40 47.49 -13.13 15.89
CA LEU A 40 47.71 -14.27 14.98
C LEU A 40 46.62 -15.33 15.11
N SER A 41 46.15 -15.61 16.34
CA SER A 41 45.03 -16.52 16.57
C SER A 41 43.74 -16.00 15.95
N VAL A 42 43.47 -14.69 16.01
CA VAL A 42 42.32 -14.07 15.36
C VAL A 42 42.42 -14.18 13.84
N VAL A 43 43.62 -13.95 13.27
CA VAL A 43 43.87 -14.10 11.82
C VAL A 43 43.71 -15.55 11.37
N LEU A 44 44.25 -16.52 12.11
CA LEU A 44 44.11 -17.94 11.79
C LEU A 44 42.64 -18.39 11.85
N GLN A 45 41.86 -17.86 12.79
CA GLN A 45 40.43 -18.13 12.88
C GLN A 45 39.60 -17.37 11.83
N SER A 46 40.11 -16.28 11.26
CA SER A 46 39.40 -15.49 10.25
C SER A 46 39.72 -15.88 8.80
N LEU A 47 40.86 -16.54 8.56
CA LEU A 47 41.29 -17.02 7.23
C LEU A 47 40.23 -17.85 6.48
N PRO A 48 39.52 -18.82 7.10
CA PRO A 48 38.49 -19.58 6.41
C PRO A 48 37.38 -18.68 5.84
N TYR A 49 37.03 -17.59 6.54
CA TYR A 49 35.97 -16.67 6.10
C TYR A 49 36.43 -15.80 4.93
N ILE A 50 37.71 -15.42 4.86
CA ILE A 50 38.26 -14.62 3.75
C ILE A 50 38.11 -15.35 2.41
N TYR A 51 38.31 -16.67 2.40
CA TYR A 51 38.14 -17.48 1.19
C TYR A 51 36.68 -17.86 0.93
N SER A 52 35.91 -18.12 1.98
CA SER A 52 34.53 -18.63 1.84
C SER A 52 33.52 -17.54 1.51
N VAL A 53 33.70 -16.31 2.01
CA VAL A 53 32.71 -15.23 1.85
C VAL A 53 32.50 -14.83 0.38
N PRO A 54 33.54 -14.54 -0.44
CA PRO A 54 33.33 -14.21 -1.85
C PRO A 54 32.67 -15.35 -2.65
N GLU A 55 33.00 -16.60 -2.34
CA GLU A 55 32.37 -17.76 -2.97
C GLU A 55 30.89 -17.85 -2.59
N LEU A 56 30.55 -17.75 -1.30
CA LEU A 56 29.18 -17.74 -0.82
C LEU A 56 28.37 -16.55 -1.37
N LEU A 57 28.96 -15.37 -1.50
CA LEU A 57 28.32 -14.22 -2.15
C LEU A 57 27.91 -14.56 -3.58
N SER A 58 28.84 -15.12 -4.37
CA SER A 58 28.58 -15.51 -5.76
C SER A 58 27.53 -16.63 -5.89
N GLN A 59 27.59 -17.64 -5.00
CA GLN A 59 26.62 -18.72 -4.97
C GLN A 59 25.22 -18.21 -4.60
N THR A 60 25.13 -17.29 -3.64
CA THR A 60 23.88 -16.69 -3.19
C THR A 60 23.23 -15.87 -4.31
N HIS A 61 24.01 -15.08 -5.04
CA HIS A 61 23.52 -14.36 -6.22
C HIS A 61 22.89 -15.31 -7.25
N VAL A 62 23.57 -16.41 -7.60
CA VAL A 62 23.04 -17.42 -8.54
C VAL A 62 21.76 -18.09 -8.00
N LEU A 63 21.65 -18.29 -6.69
CA LEU A 63 20.43 -18.85 -6.08
C LEU A 63 19.26 -17.85 -6.15
N ILE A 64 19.51 -16.55 -5.99
CA ILE A 64 18.50 -15.49 -6.16
C ILE A 64 18.03 -15.46 -7.62
N GLU A 65 18.95 -15.46 -8.59
CA GLU A 65 18.62 -15.49 -10.03
C GLU A 65 17.78 -16.71 -10.40
N ARG A 66 18.05 -17.87 -9.78
CA ARG A 66 17.30 -19.11 -9.98
C ARG A 66 16.04 -19.23 -9.13
N GLN A 67 15.66 -18.18 -8.39
CA GLN A 67 14.49 -18.14 -7.51
C GLN A 67 14.48 -19.25 -6.44
N ARG A 68 15.66 -19.76 -6.05
CA ARG A 68 15.81 -20.69 -4.92
C ARG A 68 15.88 -19.90 -3.60
N LEU A 69 14.79 -19.20 -3.29
CA LEU A 69 14.75 -18.14 -2.29
C LEU A 69 15.15 -18.62 -0.88
N LEU A 70 14.71 -19.81 -0.47
CA LEU A 70 15.00 -20.32 0.88
C LEU A 70 16.49 -20.60 1.09
N GLU A 71 17.16 -21.15 0.07
CA GLU A 71 18.60 -21.43 0.14
C GLU A 71 19.41 -20.14 0.06
N ALA A 72 19.01 -19.22 -0.82
CA ALA A 72 19.59 -17.89 -0.87
C ALA A 72 19.47 -17.16 0.49
N HIS A 73 18.32 -17.28 1.15
CA HIS A 73 18.07 -16.68 2.46
C HIS A 73 18.91 -17.30 3.58
N VAL A 74 19.13 -18.61 3.56
CA VAL A 74 20.02 -19.29 4.51
C VAL A 74 21.45 -18.79 4.34
N ASN A 75 21.97 -18.76 3.11
CA ASN A 75 23.32 -18.27 2.85
C ASN A 75 23.48 -16.79 3.24
N LEU A 76 22.48 -15.96 2.93
CA LEU A 76 22.48 -14.55 3.30
C LEU A 76 22.54 -14.37 4.83
N ARG A 77 21.75 -15.15 5.58
CA ARG A 77 21.76 -15.13 7.04
C ARG A 77 23.10 -15.55 7.61
N ASP A 78 23.72 -16.59 7.05
CA ASP A 78 25.03 -17.05 7.50
C ASP A 78 26.08 -15.94 7.27
N LEU A 79 26.02 -15.26 6.13
CA LEU A 79 26.87 -14.10 5.82
C LEU A 79 26.63 -12.91 6.77
N GLU A 80 25.37 -12.57 7.05
CA GLU A 80 25.01 -11.53 8.02
C GLU A 80 25.51 -11.88 9.43
N SER A 81 25.30 -13.12 9.87
CA SER A 81 25.77 -13.60 11.17
C SER A 81 27.29 -13.58 11.28
N LEU A 82 28.00 -13.92 10.20
CA LEU A 82 29.46 -13.85 10.16
C LEU A 82 29.96 -12.41 10.25
N ARG A 83 29.34 -11.50 9.50
CA ARG A 83 29.63 -10.06 9.58
C ARG A 83 29.42 -9.54 11.00
N ASP A 84 28.26 -9.84 11.59
CA ASP A 84 27.90 -9.34 12.91
C ASP A 84 28.80 -9.92 14.01
N GLU A 85 29.22 -11.19 13.91
CA GLU A 85 30.20 -11.80 14.82
C GLU A 85 31.60 -11.19 14.69
N VAL A 86 32.04 -10.84 13.46
CA VAL A 86 33.30 -10.12 13.25
C VAL A 86 33.22 -8.72 13.86
N LEU A 87 32.14 -7.97 13.60
CA LEU A 87 31.93 -6.64 14.15
C LEU A 87 31.84 -6.67 15.68
N TYR A 88 31.13 -7.63 16.26
CA TYR A 88 31.02 -7.81 17.70
C TYR A 88 32.38 -8.10 18.34
N ARG A 89 33.21 -8.97 17.74
CA ARG A 89 34.58 -9.24 18.21
C ARG A 89 35.46 -8.00 18.14
N LEU A 90 35.38 -7.22 17.07
CA LEU A 90 36.14 -5.97 16.93
C LEU A 90 35.73 -4.93 17.99
N GLN A 91 34.43 -4.78 18.26
CA GLN A 91 33.93 -3.90 19.32
C GLN A 91 34.44 -4.31 20.71
N ARG A 92 34.60 -5.62 20.98
CA ARG A 92 35.14 -6.13 22.25
C ARG A 92 36.64 -5.98 22.40
N VAL A 93 37.40 -6.04 21.31
CA VAL A 93 38.87 -5.85 21.31
C VAL A 93 39.23 -4.34 21.35
N GLY A 94 38.32 -3.49 20.88
CA GLY A 94 38.44 -2.03 20.81
C GLY A 94 39.02 -1.30 22.03
N PRO A 95 38.78 -1.68 23.30
CA PRO A 95 39.36 -0.95 24.44
C PRO A 95 40.88 -1.14 24.63
N LEU A 96 41.50 -2.15 24.02
CA LEU A 96 42.90 -2.52 24.27
C LEU A 96 43.88 -2.01 23.18
N SER A 97 43.38 -1.49 22.06
CA SER A 97 44.22 -0.94 20.97
C SER A 97 43.76 0.43 20.44
N ALA A 98 42.81 1.11 21.10
CA ALA A 98 42.26 2.41 20.70
C ALA A 98 43.24 3.60 20.87
N ALA A 99 44.55 3.37 20.87
CA ALA A 99 45.51 4.46 21.02
C ALA A 99 45.85 5.15 19.69
N GLU A 100 45.79 4.50 18.51
CA GLU A 100 46.35 5.15 17.31
C GLU A 100 45.56 5.03 15.98
N ASN A 101 44.76 3.98 15.70
CA ASN A 101 44.11 3.80 14.37
C ASN A 101 42.69 3.19 14.39
N GLY A 102 41.85 3.55 15.37
CA GLY A 102 40.58 2.86 15.65
C GLY A 102 39.43 3.00 14.63
N GLY A 103 39.55 3.90 13.63
CA GLY A 103 38.51 4.11 12.60
C GLY A 103 38.57 3.11 11.45
N ASP A 104 39.76 2.75 11.00
CA ASP A 104 39.96 2.05 9.71
C ASP A 104 39.49 0.59 9.72
N ALA A 105 39.62 -0.13 10.85
CA ALA A 105 39.35 -1.57 10.89
C ALA A 105 37.86 -1.91 10.74
N THR A 106 36.97 -1.08 11.30
CA THR A 106 35.51 -1.28 11.19
C THR A 106 35.04 -0.96 9.77
N GLU A 107 35.56 0.11 9.17
CA GLU A 107 35.23 0.52 7.81
C GLU A 107 35.70 -0.52 6.77
N LEU A 108 36.89 -1.11 6.94
CA LEU A 108 37.39 -2.18 6.07
C LEU A 108 36.50 -3.44 6.13
N VAL A 109 35.94 -3.76 7.29
CA VAL A 109 35.02 -4.90 7.45
C VAL A 109 33.69 -4.60 6.80
N GLU A 110 33.17 -3.38 6.97
CA GLU A 110 31.96 -2.94 6.26
C GLU A 110 32.15 -2.97 4.74
N GLN A 111 33.29 -2.52 4.23
CA GLN A 111 33.63 -2.61 2.81
C GLN A 111 33.72 -4.07 2.31
N PHE A 112 34.35 -4.96 3.09
CA PHE A 112 34.45 -6.38 2.74
C PHE A 112 33.08 -7.06 2.67
N PHE A 113 32.18 -6.73 3.59
CA PHE A 113 30.81 -7.28 3.64
C PHE A 113 29.78 -6.42 2.88
N ALA A 114 30.19 -5.39 2.13
CA ALA A 114 29.28 -4.55 1.36
C ALA A 114 28.41 -5.35 0.38
N GLY A 115 28.96 -6.43 -0.19
CA GLY A 115 28.21 -7.35 -1.05
C GLY A 115 27.03 -8.05 -0.36
N VAL A 116 27.08 -8.23 0.96
CA VAL A 116 25.96 -8.83 1.74
C VAL A 116 24.76 -7.91 1.74
N GLN A 117 24.98 -6.60 1.85
CA GLN A 117 23.89 -5.62 1.81
C GLN A 117 23.22 -5.63 0.43
N ASN A 118 24.01 -5.65 -0.65
CA ASN A 118 23.49 -5.75 -2.02
C ASN A 118 22.64 -7.02 -2.22
N LEU A 119 23.13 -8.18 -1.76
CA LEU A 119 22.36 -9.43 -1.85
C LEU A 119 21.06 -9.38 -1.03
N SER A 120 21.08 -8.73 0.13
CA SER A 120 19.86 -8.52 0.93
C SER A 120 18.85 -7.66 0.18
N GLU A 121 19.30 -6.62 -0.52
CA GLU A 121 18.44 -5.76 -1.34
C GLU A 121 17.91 -6.50 -2.56
N GLU A 122 18.75 -7.25 -3.27
CA GLU A 122 18.37 -8.08 -4.44
C GLU A 122 17.35 -9.16 -4.06
N LEU A 123 17.57 -9.87 -2.95
CA LEU A 123 16.62 -10.87 -2.43
C LEU A 123 15.30 -10.20 -2.04
N GLY A 124 15.35 -9.05 -1.38
CA GLY A 124 14.17 -8.25 -1.03
C GLY A 124 13.38 -7.84 -2.27
N GLN A 125 14.04 -7.25 -3.27
CA GLN A 125 13.42 -6.84 -4.55
C GLN A 125 12.80 -8.04 -5.28
N THR A 126 13.46 -9.19 -5.27
CA THR A 126 12.92 -10.43 -5.84
C THR A 126 11.65 -10.86 -5.12
N ILE A 127 11.64 -10.85 -3.79
CA ILE A 127 10.44 -11.18 -2.98
C ILE A 127 9.31 -10.17 -3.24
N PHE A 128 9.61 -8.88 -3.32
CA PHE A 128 8.59 -7.84 -3.54
C PHE A 128 8.00 -7.91 -4.95
N SER A 129 8.81 -8.22 -5.98
CA SER A 129 8.30 -8.40 -7.36
C SER A 129 7.42 -9.66 -7.49
N LEU A 130 7.70 -10.71 -6.72
CA LEU A 130 6.81 -11.86 -6.60
C LEU A 130 5.50 -11.49 -5.87
N ALA A 131 5.55 -10.58 -4.89
CA ALA A 131 4.36 -10.09 -4.19
C ALA A 131 3.40 -9.32 -5.10
N SER A 132 3.91 -8.45 -5.98
CA SER A 132 3.07 -7.74 -6.96
C SER A 132 2.35 -8.69 -7.92
N SER A 133 3.01 -9.81 -8.28
CA SER A 133 2.48 -10.86 -9.17
C SER A 133 1.93 -12.06 -8.41
N SER A 134 1.55 -11.88 -7.15
CA SER A 134 1.15 -12.96 -6.23
C SER A 134 0.05 -13.86 -6.78
N LEU A 135 -0.99 -13.28 -7.42
CA LEU A 135 -2.11 -14.06 -7.94
C LEU A 135 -1.70 -14.98 -9.10
N SER A 136 -0.97 -14.45 -10.10
CA SER A 136 -0.47 -15.26 -11.21
C SER A 136 0.56 -16.30 -10.75
N LEU A 137 1.37 -15.95 -9.74
CA LEU A 137 2.31 -16.85 -9.12
C LEU A 137 1.61 -17.98 -8.36
N ALA A 138 0.58 -17.70 -7.57
CA ALA A 138 -0.14 -18.74 -6.84
C ALA A 138 -0.82 -19.76 -7.77
N CYS A 139 -1.27 -19.32 -8.95
CA CYS A 139 -1.81 -20.20 -9.97
C CYS A 139 -0.75 -21.08 -10.66
N SER A 140 0.48 -20.59 -10.79
CA SER A 140 1.55 -21.26 -11.55
C SER A 140 2.54 -22.04 -10.68
N ASP A 141 3.04 -21.41 -9.62
CA ASP A 141 3.92 -22.00 -8.61
C ASP A 141 3.60 -21.44 -7.21
N PRO A 142 2.64 -22.06 -6.49
CA PRO A 142 2.30 -21.62 -5.13
C PRO A 142 3.45 -21.86 -4.13
N THR A 143 4.38 -22.77 -4.43
CA THR A 143 5.49 -23.09 -3.51
C THR A 143 6.50 -21.95 -3.41
N LEU A 144 6.71 -21.24 -4.52
CA LEU A 144 7.56 -20.06 -4.57
C LEU A 144 6.95 -18.90 -3.77
N LEU A 145 5.64 -18.67 -3.89
CA LEU A 145 4.93 -17.67 -3.08
C LEU A 145 5.02 -17.98 -1.58
N VAL A 146 4.75 -19.22 -1.18
CA VAL A 146 4.87 -19.65 0.22
C VAL A 146 6.31 -19.46 0.72
N SER A 147 7.31 -19.74 -0.12
CA SER A 147 8.72 -19.52 0.23
C SER A 147 9.03 -18.04 0.48
N ALA A 148 8.54 -17.14 -0.38
CA ALA A 148 8.68 -15.70 -0.21
C ALA A 148 8.01 -15.22 1.09
N VAL A 149 6.78 -15.65 1.36
CA VAL A 149 6.04 -15.28 2.59
C VAL A 149 6.75 -15.80 3.85
N ARG A 150 7.28 -17.03 3.82
CA ARG A 150 8.05 -17.60 4.93
C ARG A 150 9.32 -16.80 5.23
N ILE A 151 10.00 -16.31 4.20
CA ILE A 151 11.19 -15.47 4.38
C ILE A 151 10.79 -14.14 5.00
N THR A 152 9.74 -13.49 4.50
CA THR A 152 9.20 -12.24 5.05
C THR A 152 8.86 -12.38 6.54
N GLU A 153 8.14 -13.43 6.93
CA GLU A 153 7.82 -13.69 8.35
C GLU A 153 9.07 -13.91 9.22
N ARG A 154 10.07 -14.59 8.66
CA ARG A 154 11.30 -14.88 9.37
C ARG A 154 12.15 -13.62 9.56
N GLU A 155 12.21 -12.73 8.58
CA GLU A 155 12.88 -11.43 8.70
C GLU A 155 12.17 -10.52 9.70
N GLU A 156 10.85 -10.46 9.69
CA GLU A 156 10.08 -9.68 10.65
C GLU A 156 10.26 -10.19 12.09
N SER A 157 10.32 -11.51 12.26
CA SER A 157 10.62 -12.12 13.56
C SER A 157 12.01 -11.75 14.07
N LEU A 158 13.01 -11.67 13.18
CA LEU A 158 14.37 -11.24 13.53
C LEU A 158 14.42 -9.76 13.91
N ASP A 159 13.68 -8.90 13.19
CA ASP A 159 13.56 -7.48 13.50
C ASP A 159 12.98 -7.25 14.91
N LEU A 160 11.99 -8.05 15.32
CA LEU A 160 11.42 -7.99 16.69
C LEU A 160 12.43 -8.40 17.76
N VAL A 161 13.19 -9.47 17.55
CA VAL A 161 14.18 -9.95 18.52
C VAL A 161 15.34 -8.95 18.68
N MET A 162 15.77 -8.32 17.59
CA MET A 162 16.88 -7.36 17.59
C MET A 162 16.49 -5.95 18.03
N SER A 163 15.20 -5.62 18.05
CA SER A 163 14.69 -4.35 18.60
C SER A 163 15.01 -4.16 20.09
N GLY A 164 15.35 -5.23 20.82
CA GLY A 164 15.78 -5.18 22.23
C GLY A 164 17.30 -5.18 22.46
N GLY A 165 18.12 -5.19 21.40
CA GLY A 165 19.59 -5.30 21.47
C GLY A 165 20.34 -4.06 20.96
N SER A 166 21.67 -4.15 20.89
CA SER A 166 22.50 -3.13 20.21
C SER A 166 22.15 -3.12 18.71
N PRO A 167 21.95 -1.95 18.08
CA PRO A 167 21.59 -1.90 16.66
C PRO A 167 22.70 -2.53 15.80
N THR A 168 22.40 -3.65 15.16
CA THR A 168 23.22 -4.22 14.08
C THR A 168 22.98 -3.41 12.80
N SER A 169 24.00 -3.27 11.95
CA SER A 169 23.87 -2.50 10.71
C SER A 169 22.77 -3.11 9.81
N GLY A 170 21.79 -2.29 9.44
CA GLY A 170 20.72 -2.66 8.50
C GLY A 170 19.43 -3.27 9.08
N ARG A 171 19.21 -3.20 10.40
CA ARG A 171 17.95 -3.63 11.06
C ARG A 171 17.23 -2.44 11.73
N PRO A 172 15.89 -2.39 11.76
CA PRO A 172 14.93 -3.34 11.17
C PRO A 172 14.82 -3.15 9.65
N LYS A 173 14.57 -4.26 8.93
CA LYS A 173 14.38 -4.25 7.47
C LYS A 173 12.93 -4.00 7.06
N ARG A 174 11.95 -4.33 7.92
CA ARG A 174 10.49 -4.14 7.68
C ARG A 174 9.99 -4.77 6.37
N TRP A 175 10.46 -5.96 6.04
CA TRP A 175 10.10 -6.63 4.79
C TRP A 175 8.61 -6.92 4.69
N ARG A 176 7.90 -7.11 5.81
CA ARG A 176 6.45 -7.29 5.79
C ARG A 176 5.73 -6.05 5.25
N GLU A 177 6.15 -4.86 5.68
CA GLU A 177 5.58 -3.60 5.20
C GLU A 177 5.81 -3.43 3.70
N SER A 178 7.05 -3.59 3.23
CA SER A 178 7.39 -3.47 1.80
C SER A 178 6.72 -4.53 0.92
N PHE A 179 6.55 -5.75 1.44
CA PHE A 179 5.81 -6.83 0.78
C PHE A 179 4.36 -6.42 0.53
N PHE A 180 3.65 -5.97 1.57
CA PHE A 180 2.25 -5.58 1.43
C PHE A 180 2.06 -4.30 0.62
N GLN A 181 2.98 -3.35 0.66
CA GLN A 181 2.94 -2.17 -0.20
C GLN A 181 3.08 -2.53 -1.70
N THR A 182 3.98 -3.48 -2.02
CA THR A 182 4.19 -3.92 -3.41
C THR A 182 3.06 -4.83 -3.88
N PHE A 183 2.51 -5.64 -2.98
CA PHE A 183 1.29 -6.39 -3.21
C PHE A 183 0.08 -5.49 -3.48
N GLU A 184 -0.16 -4.46 -2.65
CA GLU A 184 -1.21 -3.45 -2.86
C GLU A 184 -1.08 -2.77 -4.22
N ARG A 185 0.14 -2.40 -4.60
CA ARG A 185 0.42 -1.83 -5.93
C ARG A 185 0.02 -2.79 -7.05
N GLY A 186 0.40 -4.06 -6.96
CA GLY A 186 0.03 -5.07 -7.95
C GLY A 186 -1.47 -5.30 -8.04
N VAL A 187 -2.18 -5.28 -6.91
CA VAL A 187 -3.66 -5.32 -6.89
C VAL A 187 -4.25 -4.10 -7.61
N CYS A 188 -3.74 -2.90 -7.32
CA CYS A 188 -4.23 -1.67 -7.95
C CYS A 188 -3.99 -1.65 -9.47
N GLU A 189 -2.81 -2.08 -9.93
CA GLU A 189 -2.45 -2.16 -11.35
C GLU A 189 -3.33 -3.15 -12.13
N ARG A 190 -3.81 -4.22 -11.50
CA ARG A 190 -4.75 -5.16 -12.13
C ARG A 190 -6.17 -4.63 -12.18
N LEU A 191 -6.61 -3.91 -11.15
CA LEU A 191 -7.98 -3.43 -11.03
C LEU A 191 -8.27 -2.20 -11.90
N LEU A 192 -7.33 -1.25 -11.93
CA LEU A 192 -7.55 0.08 -12.48
C LEU A 192 -6.57 0.38 -13.62
N PRO A 193 -7.04 0.95 -14.74
CA PRO A 193 -6.16 1.45 -15.78
C PRO A 193 -5.36 2.67 -15.29
N SER A 194 -4.16 2.87 -15.83
CA SER A 194 -3.27 3.98 -15.46
C SER A 194 -3.86 5.37 -15.75
N SER A 195 -4.78 5.46 -16.71
CA SER A 195 -5.49 6.69 -17.06
C SER A 195 -6.82 6.38 -17.74
N LEU A 196 -7.80 7.27 -17.57
CA LEU A 196 -9.04 7.28 -18.35
C LEU A 196 -8.87 8.22 -19.55
N ASP A 197 -9.17 7.73 -20.75
CA ASP A 197 -9.16 8.55 -21.96
C ASP A 197 -10.36 9.50 -21.99
N GLU A 198 -10.27 10.65 -22.67
CA GLU A 198 -11.37 11.63 -22.74
C GLU A 198 -12.66 11.02 -23.34
N GLU A 199 -12.56 10.06 -24.27
CA GLU A 199 -13.72 9.34 -24.84
C GLU A 199 -14.42 8.43 -23.82
N SER A 200 -13.67 7.94 -22.81
CA SER A 200 -14.18 7.07 -21.76
C SER A 200 -15.04 7.81 -20.73
N VAL A 201 -15.04 9.15 -20.73
CA VAL A 201 -15.85 10.00 -19.83
C VAL A 201 -17.29 10.19 -20.35
N SER A 202 -17.59 9.70 -21.56
CA SER A 202 -18.98 9.62 -22.05
C SER A 202 -19.82 8.67 -21.19
N PRO A 203 -21.16 8.83 -21.11
CA PRO A 203 -22.00 7.92 -20.32
C PRO A 203 -21.85 6.44 -20.72
N ALA A 204 -21.70 6.17 -22.02
CA ALA A 204 -21.45 4.82 -22.52
C ALA A 204 -20.04 4.32 -22.18
N GLY A 205 -19.03 5.18 -22.28
CA GLY A 205 -17.65 4.86 -21.88
C GLY A 205 -17.54 4.54 -20.40
N LEU A 206 -18.17 5.34 -19.54
CA LEU A 206 -18.23 5.10 -18.11
C LEU A 206 -18.98 3.81 -17.79
N ALA A 207 -20.08 3.51 -18.50
CA ALA A 207 -20.79 2.26 -18.31
C ALA A 207 -19.91 1.03 -18.59
N CYS A 208 -19.20 1.02 -19.73
CA CYS A 208 -18.24 -0.04 -20.02
C CYS A 208 -17.12 -0.10 -18.97
N HIS A 209 -16.53 1.04 -18.61
CA HIS A 209 -15.43 1.11 -17.64
C HIS A 209 -15.83 0.57 -16.26
N PHE A 210 -16.99 0.98 -15.74
CA PHE A 210 -17.47 0.54 -14.43
C PHE A 210 -17.91 -0.93 -14.43
N GLN A 211 -18.46 -1.43 -15.55
CA GLN A 211 -18.77 -2.85 -15.70
C GLN A 211 -17.49 -3.70 -15.68
N GLU A 212 -16.47 -3.31 -16.46
CA GLU A 212 -15.18 -4.01 -16.42
C GLU A 212 -14.51 -3.92 -15.04
N LEU A 213 -14.62 -2.78 -14.35
CA LEU A 213 -14.12 -2.62 -12.99
C LEU A 213 -14.84 -3.57 -12.02
N GLN A 214 -16.15 -3.72 -12.14
CA GLN A 214 -16.94 -4.67 -11.36
C GLN A 214 -16.48 -6.10 -11.59
N ASP A 215 -16.33 -6.51 -12.85
CA ASP A 215 -15.87 -7.85 -13.21
C ASP A 215 -14.45 -8.12 -12.67
N ARG A 216 -13.52 -7.18 -12.84
CA ARG A 216 -12.15 -7.27 -12.31
C ARG A 216 -12.12 -7.35 -10.79
N LEU A 217 -12.93 -6.54 -10.11
CA LEU A 217 -12.99 -6.50 -8.66
C LEU A 217 -13.52 -7.80 -8.06
N LEU A 218 -14.61 -8.33 -8.60
CA LEU A 218 -15.16 -9.62 -8.17
C LEU A 218 -14.17 -10.75 -8.41
N ALA A 219 -13.57 -10.81 -9.61
CA ALA A 219 -12.60 -11.83 -9.95
C ALA A 219 -11.37 -11.78 -9.01
N GLU A 220 -10.85 -10.59 -8.70
CA GLU A 220 -9.72 -10.43 -7.78
C GLU A 220 -10.07 -10.90 -6.36
N LEU A 221 -11.22 -10.47 -5.82
CA LEU A 221 -11.63 -10.86 -4.46
C LEU A 221 -11.91 -12.36 -4.35
N GLN A 222 -12.58 -12.95 -5.34
CA GLN A 222 -12.83 -14.40 -5.39
C GLN A 222 -11.54 -15.21 -5.58
N ALA A 223 -10.59 -14.71 -6.37
CA ALA A 223 -9.33 -15.40 -6.58
C ALA A 223 -8.44 -15.34 -5.33
N VAL A 224 -8.49 -14.23 -4.58
CA VAL A 224 -7.78 -14.10 -3.30
C VAL A 224 -8.33 -15.09 -2.28
N SER A 225 -9.66 -15.14 -2.13
CA SER A 225 -10.32 -16.05 -1.17
C SER A 225 -10.00 -17.52 -1.47
N SER A 226 -10.10 -17.91 -2.74
CA SER A 226 -9.97 -19.31 -3.16
C SER A 226 -8.52 -19.80 -3.33
N ILE A 227 -7.61 -18.96 -3.82
CA ILE A 227 -6.26 -19.37 -4.24
C ILE A 227 -5.17 -18.83 -3.31
N LEU A 228 -5.23 -17.55 -2.93
CA LEU A 228 -4.15 -16.90 -2.16
C LEU A 228 -4.24 -17.16 -0.67
N THR A 229 -5.44 -17.21 -0.10
CA THR A 229 -5.64 -17.44 1.35
C THR A 229 -4.95 -18.70 1.87
N PRO A 230 -4.95 -19.86 1.18
CA PRO A 230 -4.19 -21.03 1.60
C PRO A 230 -2.66 -20.87 1.58
N CYS A 231 -2.13 -19.92 0.80
CA CYS A 231 -0.68 -19.71 0.62
C CYS A 231 -0.07 -18.79 1.69
N VAL A 232 -0.89 -18.11 2.48
CA VAL A 232 -0.45 -17.13 3.47
C VAL A 232 -0.88 -17.52 4.89
N PRO A 233 -0.19 -17.03 5.93
CA PRO A 233 -0.60 -17.24 7.31
C PRO A 233 -2.00 -16.65 7.61
N PRO A 234 -2.79 -17.29 8.49
CA PRO A 234 -4.15 -16.84 8.80
C PRO A 234 -4.20 -15.49 9.51
N HIS A 235 -3.17 -15.12 10.27
CA HIS A 235 -3.10 -13.83 10.97
C HIS A 235 -2.94 -12.62 10.04
N TYR A 236 -2.73 -12.85 8.74
CA TYR A 236 -2.73 -11.77 7.75
C TYR A 236 -4.13 -11.31 7.37
N GLU A 237 -5.18 -12.10 7.65
CA GLU A 237 -6.56 -11.79 7.26
C GLU A 237 -6.62 -11.30 5.80
N LEU A 238 -6.02 -12.06 4.87
CA LEU A 238 -5.67 -11.57 3.54
C LEU A 238 -6.89 -11.08 2.76
N SER A 239 -8.00 -11.82 2.78
CA SER A 239 -9.24 -11.42 2.09
C SER A 239 -9.76 -10.06 2.57
N ARG A 240 -9.80 -9.86 3.89
CA ARG A 240 -10.18 -8.59 4.51
C ARG A 240 -9.23 -7.47 4.09
N THR A 241 -7.92 -7.74 4.15
CA THR A 241 -6.88 -6.78 3.77
C THR A 241 -6.99 -6.38 2.30
N VAL A 242 -7.18 -7.34 1.39
CA VAL A 242 -7.37 -7.07 -0.04
C VAL A 242 -8.66 -6.32 -0.28
N ALA A 243 -9.77 -6.67 0.37
CA ALA A 243 -11.02 -5.93 0.25
C ALA A 243 -10.85 -4.44 0.62
N LEU A 244 -10.09 -4.14 1.68
CA LEU A 244 -9.73 -2.77 2.06
C LEU A 244 -8.83 -2.08 1.02
N MET A 245 -7.84 -2.79 0.46
CA MET A 245 -6.97 -2.26 -0.61
C MET A 245 -7.78 -1.92 -1.87
N CYS A 246 -8.62 -2.85 -2.32
CA CYS A 246 -9.53 -2.66 -3.44
C CYS A 246 -10.48 -1.48 -3.20
N HIS A 247 -11.10 -1.41 -2.02
CA HIS A 247 -11.99 -0.31 -1.65
C HIS A 247 -11.28 1.05 -1.72
N ARG A 248 -10.05 1.15 -1.20
CA ARG A 248 -9.24 2.38 -1.27
C ARG A 248 -8.87 2.74 -2.71
N ALA A 249 -8.53 1.75 -3.54
CA ALA A 249 -8.22 1.95 -4.94
C ALA A 249 -9.43 2.49 -5.71
N VAL A 250 -10.59 1.82 -5.58
CA VAL A 250 -11.85 2.24 -6.21
C VAL A 250 -12.30 3.60 -5.67
N SER A 251 -12.12 3.88 -4.37
CA SER A 251 -12.44 5.18 -3.77
C SER A 251 -11.61 6.32 -4.37
N ARG A 252 -10.30 6.10 -4.57
CA ARG A 252 -9.42 7.06 -5.25
C ARG A 252 -9.89 7.29 -6.68
N HIS A 253 -10.13 6.22 -7.42
CA HIS A 253 -10.59 6.28 -8.81
C HIS A 253 -11.92 6.99 -8.98
N ALA A 254 -12.90 6.68 -8.12
CA ALA A 254 -14.20 7.33 -8.11
C ALA A 254 -14.08 8.83 -7.85
N ARG A 255 -13.21 9.25 -6.92
CA ARG A 255 -12.92 10.68 -6.67
C ARG A 255 -12.26 11.34 -7.87
N ASP A 256 -11.32 10.65 -8.53
CA ASP A 256 -10.65 11.18 -9.72
C ASP A 256 -11.66 11.39 -10.86
N ILE A 257 -12.58 10.45 -11.09
CA ILE A 257 -13.70 10.61 -12.05
C ILE A 257 -14.61 11.78 -11.66
N LEU A 258 -14.99 11.89 -10.39
CA LEU A 258 -15.89 12.94 -9.92
C LEU A 258 -15.28 14.34 -10.06
N ASN A 259 -13.95 14.45 -10.02
CA ASN A 259 -13.23 15.71 -10.24
C ASN A 259 -13.21 16.16 -11.71
N ILE A 260 -13.53 15.26 -12.65
CA ILE A 260 -13.71 15.61 -14.07
C ILE A 260 -15.01 16.42 -14.23
N ASP A 261 -15.05 17.30 -15.23
CA ASP A 261 -16.28 18.01 -15.61
C ASP A 261 -17.21 17.07 -16.39
N LEU A 262 -18.06 16.37 -15.64
CA LEU A 262 -18.98 15.38 -16.17
C LEU A 262 -20.24 16.03 -16.74
N THR A 263 -20.69 15.56 -17.91
CA THR A 263 -22.01 15.88 -18.42
C THR A 263 -23.12 15.40 -17.47
N HIS A 264 -24.31 16.01 -17.52
CA HIS A 264 -25.43 15.65 -16.65
C HIS A 264 -25.71 14.12 -16.59
N PRO A 265 -25.80 13.40 -17.73
CA PRO A 265 -26.05 11.96 -17.72
C PRO A 265 -24.86 11.15 -17.17
N ALA A 266 -23.63 11.60 -17.43
CA ALA A 266 -22.42 10.96 -16.90
C ALA A 266 -22.34 11.12 -15.37
N LEU A 267 -22.66 12.30 -14.85
CA LEU A 267 -22.69 12.55 -13.40
C LEU A 267 -23.74 11.67 -12.70
N TYR A 268 -24.95 11.57 -13.28
CA TYR A 268 -25.98 10.64 -12.78
C TYR A 268 -25.45 9.21 -12.71
N PHE A 269 -24.84 8.74 -13.80
CA PHE A 269 -24.34 7.38 -13.89
C PHE A 269 -23.31 7.05 -12.80
N VAL A 270 -22.34 7.94 -12.60
CA VAL A 270 -21.30 7.76 -11.57
C VAL A 270 -21.92 7.75 -10.17
N LEU A 271 -22.83 8.68 -9.88
CA LEU A 271 -23.51 8.74 -8.58
C LEU A 271 -24.35 7.48 -8.32
N HIS A 272 -25.08 7.03 -9.33
CA HIS A 272 -25.87 5.81 -9.27
C HIS A 272 -24.98 4.60 -9.00
N TRP A 273 -23.86 4.48 -9.70
CA TRP A 273 -22.93 3.38 -9.49
C TRP A 273 -22.36 3.38 -8.06
N ILE A 274 -21.93 4.54 -7.56
CA ILE A 274 -21.36 4.66 -6.20
C ILE A 274 -22.39 4.33 -5.11
N LEU A 275 -23.62 4.83 -5.25
CA LEU A 275 -24.64 4.72 -4.20
C LEU A 275 -25.42 3.41 -4.25
N ASN A 276 -25.66 2.87 -5.44
CA ASN A 276 -26.56 1.72 -5.60
C ASN A 276 -25.82 0.46 -6.05
N VAL A 277 -24.88 0.54 -7.01
CA VAL A 277 -24.25 -0.66 -7.58
C VAL A 277 -23.07 -1.13 -6.73
N TYR A 278 -22.21 -0.22 -6.28
CA TYR A 278 -21.04 -0.59 -5.49
C TYR A 278 -21.39 -1.35 -4.20
N PRO A 279 -22.35 -0.89 -3.37
CA PRO A 279 -22.75 -1.62 -2.17
C PRO A 279 -23.78 -2.74 -2.41
N SER A 280 -24.22 -3.01 -3.65
CA SER A 280 -25.25 -4.03 -3.90
C SER A 280 -24.73 -5.46 -3.80
N GLU A 281 -25.68 -6.41 -3.84
CA GLU A 281 -25.42 -7.85 -3.99
C GLU A 281 -24.73 -8.20 -5.32
N ASP A 282 -24.72 -7.27 -6.28
CA ASP A 282 -24.02 -7.47 -7.55
C ASP A 282 -22.51 -7.22 -7.42
N LEU A 283 -22.03 -6.61 -6.34
CA LEU A 283 -20.61 -6.28 -6.15
C LEU A 283 -20.11 -6.55 -4.73
N MET A 284 -20.15 -5.56 -3.83
CA MET A 284 -19.50 -5.70 -2.53
C MET A 284 -20.33 -6.48 -1.52
N ALA A 285 -21.66 -6.54 -1.68
CA ALA A 285 -22.53 -7.40 -0.87
C ALA A 285 -22.76 -8.78 -1.51
N HIS A 286 -21.93 -9.16 -2.48
CA HIS A 286 -22.08 -10.42 -3.20
C HIS A 286 -22.00 -11.61 -2.22
N PRO A 287 -22.89 -12.62 -2.34
CA PRO A 287 -22.98 -13.72 -1.39
C PRO A 287 -21.68 -14.51 -1.24
N ASP A 288 -20.90 -14.63 -2.33
CA ASP A 288 -19.60 -15.32 -2.32
C ASP A 288 -18.53 -14.58 -1.49
N LEU A 289 -18.72 -13.29 -1.21
CA LEU A 289 -17.80 -12.45 -0.44
C LEU A 289 -18.28 -12.25 1.01
N ALA A 290 -19.54 -12.58 1.31
CA ALA A 290 -20.19 -12.24 2.58
C ALA A 290 -19.54 -12.89 3.81
N SER A 291 -18.82 -14.01 3.66
CA SER A 291 -18.08 -14.64 4.77
C SER A 291 -16.75 -13.96 5.09
N GLU A 292 -16.22 -13.14 4.18
CA GLU A 292 -14.85 -12.62 4.25
C GLU A 292 -14.78 -11.09 4.27
N VAL A 293 -15.81 -10.39 3.80
CA VAL A 293 -15.84 -8.93 3.69
C VAL A 293 -17.03 -8.37 4.47
N ASP A 294 -16.72 -7.53 5.48
CA ASP A 294 -17.72 -6.76 6.19
C ASP A 294 -17.82 -5.35 5.59
N LEU A 295 -18.96 -5.04 4.96
CA LEU A 295 -19.25 -3.73 4.38
C LEU A 295 -19.21 -2.60 5.41
N SER A 296 -19.55 -2.90 6.67
CA SER A 296 -19.55 -1.90 7.73
C SER A 296 -18.14 -1.40 8.06
N GLU A 297 -17.13 -2.25 7.86
CA GLU A 297 -15.72 -1.89 8.06
C GLU A 297 -15.14 -1.08 6.89
N LEU A 298 -15.63 -1.30 5.68
CA LEU A 298 -15.19 -0.55 4.49
C LEU A 298 -15.68 0.90 4.53
N GLY A 299 -16.88 1.12 5.05
CA GLY A 299 -17.50 2.44 5.06
C GLY A 299 -17.91 2.94 3.67
N PRO A 300 -18.32 4.20 3.55
CA PRO A 300 -18.76 4.76 2.28
C PRO A 300 -17.59 4.93 1.31
N LEU A 301 -17.80 4.58 0.04
CA LEU A 301 -16.77 4.64 -1.00
C LEU A 301 -16.18 6.05 -1.18
N VAL A 302 -17.01 7.08 -0.99
CA VAL A 302 -16.64 8.48 -1.04
C VAL A 302 -17.10 9.13 0.26
N SER A 303 -16.31 10.08 0.78
CA SER A 303 -16.66 10.75 2.03
C SER A 303 -18.02 11.46 1.90
N PRO A 304 -18.81 11.55 2.99
CA PRO A 304 -20.14 12.13 2.94
C PRO A 304 -20.09 13.61 2.52
N GLU A 305 -19.01 14.33 2.80
CA GLU A 305 -18.81 15.72 2.38
C GLU A 305 -18.68 15.84 0.86
N ILE A 306 -17.82 15.01 0.25
CA ILE A 306 -17.65 14.98 -1.20
C ILE A 306 -18.96 14.51 -1.84
N MET A 307 -19.60 13.49 -1.30
CA MET A 307 -20.87 12.99 -1.82
C MET A 307 -21.93 14.10 -1.84
N GLU A 308 -22.10 14.83 -0.74
CA GLU A 308 -23.05 15.95 -0.65
C GLU A 308 -22.71 17.06 -1.66
N GLU A 309 -21.43 17.39 -1.86
CA GLU A 309 -21.00 18.33 -2.90
C GLU A 309 -21.43 17.87 -4.31
N GLN A 310 -21.27 16.58 -4.60
CA GLN A 310 -21.64 16.02 -5.90
C GLN A 310 -23.15 15.96 -6.10
N LEU A 311 -23.93 15.66 -5.06
CA LEU A 311 -25.40 15.74 -5.08
C LEU A 311 -25.88 17.19 -5.28
N ASN A 312 -25.19 18.17 -4.70
CA ASN A 312 -25.40 19.59 -4.96
C ASN A 312 -25.07 19.97 -6.41
N ARG A 313 -23.98 19.44 -6.98
CA ARG A 313 -23.62 19.62 -8.40
C ARG A 313 -24.70 19.04 -9.31
N TYR A 314 -25.18 17.83 -9.01
CA TYR A 314 -26.26 17.18 -9.76
C TYR A 314 -27.57 17.98 -9.66
N THR A 315 -27.98 18.42 -8.48
CA THR A 315 -29.21 19.22 -8.29
C THR A 315 -29.18 20.51 -9.12
N ARG A 316 -28.02 21.21 -9.14
CA ARG A 316 -27.83 22.41 -9.97
C ARG A 316 -27.92 22.09 -11.46
N SER A 317 -27.34 20.96 -11.87
CA SER A 317 -27.38 20.48 -13.24
C SER A 317 -28.81 20.13 -13.68
N VAL A 318 -29.59 19.45 -12.83
CA VAL A 318 -31.03 19.21 -13.06
C VAL A 318 -31.75 20.55 -13.25
N ARG A 319 -31.59 21.50 -12.32
CA ARG A 319 -32.25 22.81 -12.41
C ARG A 319 -31.96 23.54 -13.73
N ALA A 320 -30.70 23.56 -14.15
CA ALA A 320 -30.30 24.16 -15.43
C ALA A 320 -30.92 23.42 -16.62
N CYS A 321 -30.96 22.09 -16.58
CA CYS A 321 -31.61 21.24 -17.57
C CYS A 321 -33.12 21.54 -17.65
N LEU A 322 -33.84 21.54 -16.52
CA LEU A 322 -35.27 21.86 -16.44
C LEU A 322 -35.56 23.23 -17.05
N SER A 323 -34.78 24.26 -16.68
CA SER A 323 -34.94 25.63 -17.18
C SER A 323 -34.76 25.71 -18.70
N GLN A 324 -33.70 25.12 -19.25
CA GLN A 324 -33.45 25.09 -20.69
C GLN A 324 -34.55 24.33 -21.46
N TRP A 325 -35.02 23.21 -20.90
CA TRP A 325 -36.09 22.42 -21.51
C TRP A 325 -37.42 23.15 -21.49
N MET A 326 -37.79 23.77 -20.37
CA MET A 326 -39.02 24.58 -20.26
C MET A 326 -38.98 25.75 -21.23
N GLN A 327 -37.86 26.47 -21.34
CA GLN A 327 -37.70 27.55 -22.30
C GLN A 327 -37.91 27.07 -23.74
N LYS A 328 -37.26 25.96 -24.14
CA LYS A 328 -37.43 25.38 -25.48
C LYS A 328 -38.86 24.92 -25.75
N ALA A 329 -39.52 24.34 -24.75
CA ALA A 329 -40.91 23.91 -24.87
C ALA A 329 -41.85 25.11 -25.07
N LEU A 330 -41.63 26.21 -24.34
CA LEU A 330 -42.37 27.47 -24.50
C LEU A 330 -42.11 28.12 -25.86
N GLU A 331 -40.86 28.16 -26.32
CA GLU A 331 -40.50 28.69 -27.64
C GLU A 331 -41.15 27.89 -28.78
N ALA A 332 -41.20 26.55 -28.63
CA ALA A 332 -41.87 25.67 -29.59
C ALA A 332 -43.38 25.92 -29.62
N GLU A 333 -44.02 26.01 -28.45
CA GLU A 333 -45.45 26.30 -28.32
C GLU A 333 -45.79 27.70 -28.89
N TYR A 334 -44.99 28.70 -28.55
CA TYR A 334 -45.15 30.06 -29.08
C TYR A 334 -45.04 30.09 -30.60
N ALA A 335 -44.06 29.39 -31.18
CA ALA A 335 -43.91 29.31 -32.63
C ALA A 335 -45.07 28.55 -33.30
N ASP A 336 -45.65 27.56 -32.61
CA ASP A 336 -46.81 26.80 -33.09
C ASP A 336 -48.06 27.69 -33.21
N TRP A 337 -48.26 28.64 -32.28
CA TRP A 337 -49.38 29.59 -32.33
C TRP A 337 -49.42 30.47 -33.59
N PHE A 338 -48.29 30.69 -34.25
CA PHE A 338 -48.21 31.48 -35.48
C PHE A 338 -48.28 30.62 -36.75
N ARG A 339 -48.47 29.30 -36.64
CA ARG A 339 -48.67 28.45 -37.81
C ARG A 339 -50.08 28.63 -38.37
N GLU A 340 -50.21 28.64 -39.70
CA GLU A 340 -51.51 28.66 -40.40
C GLU A 340 -52.17 27.26 -40.39
N GLN A 341 -52.20 26.59 -39.23
CA GLN A 341 -52.84 25.29 -39.02
C GLN A 341 -53.77 25.38 -37.80
N GLU A 342 -54.88 24.64 -37.83
CA GLU A 342 -55.80 24.56 -36.70
C GLU A 342 -55.16 23.73 -35.57
N PRO A 343 -55.24 24.16 -34.29
CA PRO A 343 -54.65 23.41 -33.18
C PRO A 343 -55.26 22.02 -33.02
N ASP A 344 -54.46 21.10 -32.49
CA ASP A 344 -54.88 19.72 -32.24
C ASP A 344 -56.07 19.66 -31.28
N LYS A 345 -57.00 18.73 -31.56
CA LYS A 345 -58.21 18.49 -30.75
C LYS A 345 -58.22 17.09 -30.18
N ASP A 346 -58.78 16.95 -28.98
CA ASP A 346 -59.05 15.65 -28.38
C ASP A 346 -60.24 14.93 -29.04
N GLN A 347 -60.58 13.76 -28.49
CA GLN A 347 -61.70 12.94 -28.94
C GLN A 347 -63.07 13.65 -28.76
N ASP A 348 -63.14 14.66 -27.89
CA ASP A 348 -64.33 15.47 -27.61
C ASP A 348 -64.34 16.80 -28.39
N GLY A 349 -63.31 17.05 -29.22
CA GLY A 349 -63.19 18.25 -30.03
C GLY A 349 -62.65 19.49 -29.30
N LEU A 350 -62.09 19.32 -28.10
CA LEU A 350 -61.45 20.38 -27.31
C LEU A 350 -59.99 20.56 -27.74
N PHE A 351 -59.53 21.80 -27.81
CA PHE A 351 -58.13 22.09 -28.16
C PHE A 351 -57.18 21.64 -27.05
N ILE A 352 -56.10 20.94 -27.43
CA ILE A 352 -55.06 20.47 -26.51
C ILE A 352 -53.74 21.17 -26.83
N SER A 353 -52.99 21.51 -25.78
CA SER A 353 -51.59 21.91 -25.88
C SER A 353 -50.67 20.76 -25.49
N SER A 354 -49.65 20.52 -26.31
CA SER A 354 -48.61 19.51 -26.00
C SER A 354 -47.67 19.95 -24.86
N LEU A 355 -47.64 21.25 -24.54
CA LEU A 355 -46.74 21.85 -23.56
C LEU A 355 -46.88 21.21 -22.17
N GLN A 356 -48.10 21.04 -21.67
CA GLN A 356 -48.34 20.48 -20.34
C GLN A 356 -47.79 19.05 -20.25
N GLN A 357 -48.04 18.23 -21.27
CA GLN A 357 -47.58 16.85 -21.31
C GLN A 357 -46.04 16.79 -21.34
N LEU A 358 -45.40 17.61 -22.18
CA LEU A 358 -43.95 17.68 -22.29
C LEU A 358 -43.29 18.08 -20.96
N ILE A 359 -43.79 19.12 -20.30
CA ILE A 359 -43.26 19.58 -19.01
C ILE A 359 -43.44 18.50 -17.94
N MET A 360 -44.63 17.93 -17.82
CA MET A 360 -44.91 16.91 -16.80
C MET A 360 -44.10 15.63 -17.00
N GLN A 361 -43.94 15.19 -18.24
CA GLN A 361 -43.11 14.03 -18.57
C GLN A 361 -41.66 14.27 -18.14
N MET A 362 -41.08 15.39 -18.57
CA MET A 362 -39.69 15.74 -18.28
C MET A 362 -39.43 15.88 -16.76
N LEU A 363 -40.38 16.46 -16.02
CA LEU A 363 -40.34 16.51 -14.56
C LEU A 363 -40.38 15.12 -13.92
N SER A 364 -41.29 14.26 -14.40
CA SER A 364 -41.45 12.90 -13.86
C SER A 364 -40.19 12.06 -14.07
N GLU A 365 -39.53 12.18 -15.23
CA GLU A 365 -38.28 11.49 -15.54
C GLU A 365 -37.14 11.94 -14.61
N ASN A 366 -36.95 13.25 -14.42
CA ASN A 366 -35.91 13.77 -13.53
C ASN A 366 -36.16 13.43 -12.05
N ILE A 367 -37.42 13.43 -11.60
CA ILE A 367 -37.77 13.01 -10.24
C ILE A 367 -37.51 11.51 -10.04
N ALA A 368 -37.82 10.67 -11.05
CA ALA A 368 -37.56 9.23 -11.00
C ALA A 368 -36.05 8.92 -10.95
N LEU A 369 -35.22 9.66 -11.69
CA LEU A 369 -33.77 9.54 -11.59
C LEU A 369 -33.27 9.98 -10.20
N ALA A 370 -33.78 11.10 -9.68
CA ALA A 370 -33.39 11.59 -8.36
C ALA A 370 -33.80 10.63 -7.23
N SER A 371 -34.96 9.99 -7.32
CA SER A 371 -35.43 9.02 -6.32
C SER A 371 -34.58 7.75 -6.32
N ALA A 372 -34.08 7.32 -7.48
CA ALA A 372 -33.14 6.20 -7.58
C ALA A 372 -31.82 6.48 -6.84
N LEU A 373 -31.37 7.74 -6.75
CA LEU A 373 -30.17 8.13 -6.00
C LEU A 373 -30.43 8.37 -4.50
N GLY A 374 -31.68 8.57 -4.10
CA GLY A 374 -32.08 8.70 -2.70
C GLY A 374 -33.22 9.69 -2.47
N THR A 375 -34.00 9.43 -1.41
CA THR A 375 -35.20 10.21 -1.04
C THR A 375 -34.91 11.68 -0.72
N GLY A 376 -33.73 11.97 -0.17
CA GLY A 376 -33.29 13.35 0.07
C GLY A 376 -33.06 14.15 -1.21
N LEU A 377 -32.49 13.52 -2.24
CA LEU A 377 -32.26 14.14 -3.54
C LEU A 377 -33.57 14.36 -4.30
N GLU A 378 -34.49 13.39 -4.22
CA GLU A 378 -35.83 13.50 -4.77
C GLU A 378 -36.55 14.78 -4.28
N SER A 379 -36.54 15.02 -2.97
CA SER A 379 -37.17 16.21 -2.38
C SER A 379 -36.54 17.51 -2.91
N ARG A 380 -35.21 17.52 -3.08
CA ARG A 380 -34.47 18.69 -3.58
C ARG A 380 -34.78 18.97 -5.04
N VAL A 381 -34.79 17.93 -5.88
CA VAL A 381 -35.14 18.02 -7.30
C VAL A 381 -36.58 18.45 -7.47
N ARG A 382 -37.51 17.91 -6.67
CA ARG A 382 -38.92 18.34 -6.68
C ARG A 382 -39.08 19.81 -6.32
N THR A 383 -38.35 20.29 -5.30
CA THR A 383 -38.39 21.71 -4.91
C THR A 383 -37.82 22.61 -6.01
N ALA A 384 -36.69 22.20 -6.62
CA ALA A 384 -36.10 22.93 -7.74
C ALA A 384 -37.03 22.98 -8.95
N ALA A 385 -37.71 21.87 -9.26
CA ALA A 385 -38.70 21.78 -10.31
C ALA A 385 -39.85 22.76 -10.12
N VAL A 386 -40.47 22.77 -8.93
CA VAL A 386 -41.57 23.70 -8.62
C VAL A 386 -41.11 25.16 -8.75
N HIS A 387 -39.92 25.48 -8.25
CA HIS A 387 -39.37 26.83 -8.37
C HIS A 387 -39.14 27.24 -9.84
N GLU A 388 -38.66 26.34 -10.70
CA GLU A 388 -38.49 26.66 -12.12
C GLU A 388 -39.83 26.78 -12.85
N MET A 389 -40.85 25.99 -12.47
CA MET A 389 -42.21 26.18 -12.98
C MET A 389 -42.75 27.57 -12.60
N ASP A 390 -42.59 28.00 -11.35
CA ASP A 390 -43.02 29.32 -10.90
C ASP A 390 -42.31 30.44 -11.68
N ASN A 391 -41.01 30.30 -11.95
CA ASN A 391 -40.26 31.26 -12.77
C ASN A 391 -40.81 31.36 -14.20
N CYS A 392 -41.21 30.22 -14.79
CA CYS A 392 -41.76 30.19 -16.15
C CYS A 392 -43.17 30.78 -16.24
N LEU A 393 -43.97 30.72 -15.16
CA LEU A 393 -45.31 31.30 -15.12
C LEU A 393 -45.35 32.84 -15.06
N VAL A 394 -44.20 33.48 -14.86
CA VAL A 394 -44.08 34.96 -14.80
C VAL A 394 -43.88 35.58 -16.20
N TRP A 395 -43.76 34.76 -17.25
CA TRP A 395 -43.66 35.22 -18.64
C TRP A 395 -45.01 35.65 -19.23
#